data_AF-A0A4Y8MHU2-F1
#
_entry.id   AF-A0A4Y8MHU2-F1
#
_cell.length_a   1.000
_cell.length_b   1.000
_cell.length_c   1.000
_cell.angle_alpha   90.00
_cell.angle_beta   90.00
_cell.angle_gamma   90.00
#
_symmetry.space_group_name_H-M   'P 1'
#
loop_
_entity.id
_entity.type
_entity.pdbx_description
1 polymer ?
#
loop_
_entity_poly.entity_id
_entity_poly.type
_entity_poly.pdbx_seq_one_letter_code
_entity_poly.pdbx_strand_id
1 'polypeptide(L)'
;MITIVFEFVDTTRGLGVGGATALGLLDCWMDALIGDGYVEQRDYIAPGILRRIVARFPTQHHLDQFASSVRQVSKLLGTHAFRGNVGYTWPGFLQN
;
A
#
# COMPACT_ATOMS: atom_id res chain seq x y z
N MET A 1 -8.72 -18.16 3.48
CA MET A 1 -8.36 -16.91 2.76
C MET A 1 -8.27 -15.78 3.76
N ILE A 2 -7.21 -14.97 3.67
CA ILE A 2 -6.92 -13.85 4.57
C ILE A 2 -6.92 -12.57 3.73
N THR A 3 -7.67 -11.56 4.16
CA THR A 3 -7.71 -10.24 3.50
C THR A 3 -6.73 -9.28 4.17
N ILE A 4 -5.98 -8.53 3.38
CA ILE A 4 -5.09 -7.47 3.85
C ILE A 4 -5.31 -6.18 3.06
N VAL A 5 -5.20 -5.06 3.76
CA VAL A 5 -5.18 -3.74 3.15
C VAL A 5 -3.75 -3.20 3.23
N PHE A 6 -3.23 -2.71 2.12
CA PHE A 6 -2.02 -1.91 2.11
C PHE A 6 -2.32 -0.50 1.65
N GLU A 7 -1.67 0.45 2.30
CA GLU A 7 -1.74 1.85 1.96
C GLU A 7 -0.34 2.39 1.74
N PHE A 8 -0.20 3.21 0.71
CA PHE A 8 1.05 3.78 0.24
C PHE A 8 1.08 5.27 0.53
N VAL A 9 2.10 5.72 1.26
CA VAL A 9 2.34 7.13 1.58
C VAL A 9 3.73 7.52 1.11
N ASP A 10 3.85 8.71 0.55
CA ASP A 10 5.14 9.25 0.13
C ASP A 10 5.89 9.82 1.35
N THR A 11 7.12 9.35 1.58
CA THR A 11 7.99 9.82 2.68
C THR A 11 9.07 10.81 2.24
N THR A 12 9.15 11.11 0.94
CA THR A 12 10.15 12.02 0.36
C THR A 12 9.79 13.49 0.54
N ARG A 13 8.51 13.79 0.80
CA ARG A 13 8.03 15.15 1.07
C ARG A 13 7.85 15.29 2.59
N GLY A 14 8.76 16.05 3.21
CA GLY A 14 8.67 16.38 4.63
C GLY A 14 7.28 16.90 4.99
N LEU A 15 6.88 16.68 6.26
CA LEU A 15 5.62 17.10 6.90
C LEU A 15 5.44 18.64 6.83
N GLY A 16 5.22 19.17 5.63
CA GLY A 16 5.07 20.56 5.31
C GLY A 16 3.60 20.89 5.11
N VAL A 17 3.11 21.77 5.96
CA VAL A 17 1.80 22.44 5.92
C VAL A 17 1.47 22.87 4.48
N GLY A 18 0.35 22.38 3.95
CA GLY A 18 -0.27 22.90 2.73
C GLY A 18 0.28 22.31 1.43
N GLY A 19 -0.19 21.12 1.07
CA GLY A 19 -0.19 20.65 -0.32
C GLY A 19 0.98 19.73 -0.70
N ALA A 20 0.71 18.43 -0.67
CA ALA A 20 1.27 17.45 -1.62
C ALA A 20 0.61 16.10 -1.33
N THR A 21 -0.47 15.82 -2.06
CA THR A 21 -1.05 14.49 -2.23
C THR A 21 0.05 13.45 -2.46
N ALA A 22 -0.10 12.29 -1.80
CA ALA A 22 0.73 11.11 -1.98
C ALA A 22 1.06 10.88 -3.46
N LEU A 23 2.23 10.34 -3.80
CA LEU A 23 2.54 9.91 -5.18
C LEU A 23 2.56 8.38 -5.33
N GLY A 24 1.97 7.64 -4.38
CA GLY A 24 1.59 6.23 -4.47
C GLY A 24 2.66 5.26 -5.02
N LEU A 25 2.26 4.02 -5.29
CA LEU A 25 3.11 3.01 -5.95
C LEU A 25 2.67 2.85 -7.42
N LEU A 26 3.62 2.73 -8.35
CA LEU A 26 3.28 2.36 -9.73
C LEU A 26 2.59 0.98 -9.75
N ASP A 27 1.42 0.93 -10.39
CA ASP A 27 0.55 -0.24 -10.49
C ASP A 27 1.25 -1.52 -10.98
N CYS A 28 2.16 -1.38 -11.94
CA CYS A 28 2.87 -2.49 -12.57
C CYS A 28 3.71 -3.34 -11.60
N TRP A 29 4.21 -2.74 -10.51
CA TRP A 29 4.96 -3.48 -9.50
C TRP A 29 4.06 -4.38 -8.67
N MET A 30 2.81 -3.96 -8.45
CA MET A 30 1.91 -4.70 -7.60
C MET A 30 1.48 -6.03 -8.21
N ASP A 31 1.21 -6.04 -9.51
CA ASP A 31 0.91 -7.27 -10.25
C ASP A 31 2.09 -8.26 -10.22
N ALA A 32 3.34 -7.77 -10.23
CA ALA A 32 4.51 -8.63 -10.09
C ALA A 32 4.68 -9.20 -8.67
N LEU A 33 4.19 -8.49 -7.65
CA LEU A 33 4.36 -8.86 -6.23
C LEU A 33 3.24 -9.75 -5.68
N ILE A 34 2.06 -9.76 -6.30
CA ILE A 34 0.86 -10.42 -5.74
C ILE A 34 1.03 -11.94 -5.56
N GLY A 35 1.88 -12.58 -6.38
CA GLY A 35 2.16 -14.02 -6.28
C GLY A 35 0.89 -14.87 -6.38
N ASP A 36 0.71 -15.80 -5.42
CA ASP A 36 -0.49 -16.65 -5.29
C ASP A 36 -1.71 -15.94 -4.67
N GLY A 37 -1.59 -14.64 -4.39
CA GLY A 37 -2.70 -13.80 -3.97
C GLY A 37 -3.51 -13.29 -5.16
N TYR A 38 -4.65 -12.68 -4.86
CA TYR A 38 -5.38 -11.88 -5.85
C TYR A 38 -5.80 -10.55 -5.24
N VAL A 39 -5.99 -9.57 -6.11
CA VAL A 39 -6.39 -8.23 -5.72
C VAL A 39 -7.91 -8.13 -5.77
N GLU A 40 -8.54 -7.77 -4.65
CA GLU A 40 -9.97 -7.50 -4.58
C GLU A 40 -10.29 -6.07 -5.02
N GLN A 41 -9.46 -5.11 -4.60
CA GLN A 41 -9.71 -3.69 -4.85
C GLN A 41 -8.41 -2.91 -4.98
N ARG A 42 -8.42 -1.94 -5.90
CA ARG A 42 -7.34 -0.96 -6.09
C ARG A 42 -7.95 0.44 -6.04
N ASP A 43 -7.41 1.28 -5.17
CA ASP A 43 -7.73 2.70 -5.10
C ASP A 43 -6.53 3.49 -5.64
N TYR A 44 -6.81 4.35 -6.62
CA TYR A 44 -5.82 5.17 -7.28
C TYR A 44 -6.03 6.64 -6.94
N ILE A 45 -4.93 7.38 -6.82
CA ILE A 45 -4.94 8.84 -6.66
C ILE A 45 -4.73 9.57 -7.99
N ALA A 46 -4.11 8.89 -8.95
CA ALA A 46 -3.94 9.32 -10.33
C ALA A 46 -3.82 8.07 -11.20
N PRO A 47 -4.05 8.16 -12.52
CA PRO A 47 -3.84 7.04 -13.43
C PRO A 47 -2.45 6.41 -13.24
N GLY A 48 -2.41 5.12 -12.93
CA GLY A 48 -1.16 4.37 -12.70
C GLY A 48 -0.52 4.52 -11.31
N ILE A 49 -1.10 5.34 -10.42
CA ILE A 49 -0.56 5.60 -9.08
C ILE A 49 -1.49 5.02 -8.00
N LEU A 50 -1.08 3.90 -7.41
CA LEU A 50 -1.78 3.19 -6.35
C LEU A 50 -1.66 3.91 -5.01
N ARG A 51 -2.81 4.18 -4.38
CA ARG A 51 -2.90 4.68 -3.01
C ARG A 51 -3.17 3.57 -2.01
N ARG A 52 -4.12 2.69 -2.33
CA ARG A 52 -4.58 1.63 -1.43
C ARG A 52 -4.96 0.41 -2.22
N ILE A 53 -4.68 -0.75 -1.63
CA ILE A 53 -4.92 -2.05 -2.25
C ILE A 53 -5.55 -2.97 -1.21
N VAL A 54 -6.50 -3.76 -1.66
CA VAL A 54 -7.09 -4.84 -0.87
C VAL A 54 -6.74 -6.13 -1.59
N ALA A 55 -5.98 -6.98 -0.92
CA ALA A 55 -5.51 -8.24 -1.47
C ALA A 55 -5.92 -9.41 -0.58
N ARG A 56 -6.12 -10.56 -1.21
CA ARG A 56 -6.46 -11.80 -0.54
C ARG A 56 -5.41 -12.86 -0.81
N PHE A 57 -5.04 -13.56 0.25
CA PHE A 57 -4.03 -14.60 0.22
C PHE A 57 -4.59 -15.93 0.75
N PRO A 58 -4.11 -17.07 0.23
CA PRO A 58 -4.55 -18.39 0.67
C PRO A 58 -4.08 -18.70 2.10
N THR A 59 -2.86 -18.27 2.48
CA THR A 59 -2.28 -18.50 3.82
C THR A 59 -1.58 -17.25 4.36
N GLN A 60 -1.33 -17.23 5.67
CA GLN A 60 -0.62 -16.16 6.37
C GLN A 60 0.82 -16.00 5.83
N HIS A 61 1.47 -17.10 5.47
CA HIS A 61 2.82 -17.09 4.91
C HIS A 61 2.90 -16.29 3.60
N HIS A 62 1.97 -16.50 2.66
CA HIS A 62 1.94 -15.74 1.40
C HIS A 62 1.68 -14.25 1.64
N LEU A 63 0.83 -13.93 2.61
CA LEU A 63 0.57 -12.55 3.03
C LEU A 63 1.84 -11.90 3.60
N ASP A 64 2.59 -12.59 4.46
CA ASP A 64 3.80 -12.04 5.07
C ASP A 64 4.93 -11.86 4.05
N GLN A 65 5.05 -12.78 3.08
CA GLN A 65 5.95 -12.62 1.94
C GLN A 65 5.59 -11.38 1.12
N PHE A 66 4.32 -11.24 0.73
CA PHE A 66 3.82 -10.06 0.03
C PHE A 66 4.09 -8.77 0.82
N ALA A 67 3.77 -8.77 2.12
CA ALA A 67 3.97 -7.62 3.00
C ALA A 67 5.44 -7.19 3.07
N SER A 68 6.36 -8.15 3.15
CA SER A 68 7.79 -7.90 3.17
C SER A 68 8.27 -7.29 1.85
N SER A 69 7.88 -7.89 0.72
CA SER A 69 8.27 -7.42 -0.61
C SER A 69 7.71 -6.02 -0.91
N VAL A 70 6.44 -5.77 -0.59
CA VAL A 70 5.81 -4.46 -0.76
C VAL A 70 6.55 -3.39 0.04
N ARG A 71 6.91 -3.66 1.31
CA ARG A 71 7.70 -2.71 2.13
C ARG A 71 9.09 -2.44 1.53
N GLN A 72 9.76 -3.46 1.03
CA GLN A 72 11.09 -3.30 0.41
C GLN A 72 11.02 -2.48 -0.87
N VAL A 73 10.07 -2.78 -1.76
CA VAL A 73 9.88 -2.04 -3.02
C VAL A 73 9.45 -0.59 -2.74
N SER A 74 8.55 -0.37 -1.79
CA SER A 74 8.17 0.99 -1.38
C SER A 74 9.39 1.78 -0.90
N LYS A 75 10.22 1.19 -0.03
CA LYS A 75 11.46 1.83 0.44
C LYS A 75 12.42 2.19 -0.70
N LEU A 76 12.57 1.32 -1.70
CA LEU A 76 13.39 1.59 -2.89
C LEU A 76 12.85 2.76 -3.72
N LEU A 77 11.53 2.92 -3.76
CA LEU A 77 10.84 3.97 -4.51
C LEU A 77 10.61 5.25 -3.69
N GLY A 78 11.16 5.35 -2.47
CA GLY A 78 10.99 6.50 -1.59
C GLY A 78 9.59 6.61 -0.95
N THR A 79 8.77 5.57 -1.07
CA THR A 79 7.45 5.49 -0.47
C THR A 79 7.46 4.58 0.76
N HIS A 80 6.42 4.69 1.56
CA HIS A 80 6.20 3.87 2.74
C HIS A 80 4.88 3.13 2.60
N ALA A 81 4.94 1.81 2.62
CA ALA A 81 3.78 0.95 2.67
C ALA A 81 3.52 0.49 4.09
N PHE A 82 2.29 0.70 4.56
CA PHE A 82 1.86 0.16 5.85
C PHE A 82 0.57 -0.65 5.68
N ARG A 83 0.37 -1.55 6.62
CA ARG A 83 -0.83 -2.39 6.67
C ARG A 83 -1.98 -1.54 7.20
N GLY A 84 -2.97 -1.27 6.36
CA GLY A 84 -4.22 -0.64 6.75
C GLY A 84 -5.16 -1.64 7.43
N ASN A 85 -6.21 -1.14 8.07
CA ASN A 85 -7.25 -1.99 8.64
C ASN A 85 -8.39 -2.17 7.62
N VAL A 86 -8.99 -3.37 7.59
CA VAL A 86 -10.17 -3.67 6.76
C VAL A 86 -11.37 -2.98 7.42
N GLY A 87 -11.56 -1.68 7.16
CA GLY A 87 -12.67 -0.90 7.71
C GLY A 87 -12.39 0.57 8.01
N TYR A 88 -11.13 1.01 7.99
CA TYR A 88 -10.78 2.42 8.23
C TYR A 88 -10.24 3.07 6.96
N THR A 89 -11.04 3.93 6.34
CA THR A 89 -10.52 5.06 5.56
C THR A 89 -9.95 6.08 6.56
N TRP A 90 -8.70 6.49 6.35
CA TRP A 90 -8.02 7.55 7.13
C TRP A 90 -8.93 8.76 7.40
N PRO A 91 -8.91 9.34 8.64
CA PRO A 91 -7.69 9.88 9.25
C PRO A 91 -7.55 9.56 10.77
N GLY A 92 -6.60 8.70 11.15
CA GLY A 92 -6.37 8.36 12.57
C GLY A 92 -4.91 8.35 13.02
N PHE A 93 -3.94 8.34 12.11
CA PHE A 93 -2.53 8.17 12.47
C PHE A 93 -1.81 9.50 12.80
N LEU A 94 -2.53 10.63 12.85
CA LEU A 94 -2.01 11.92 13.32
C LEU A 94 -2.34 12.19 14.80
N GLN A 95 -2.79 11.20 15.56
CA GLN A 95 -2.95 11.28 17.02
C GLN A 95 -1.97 10.33 17.71
N ASN A 96 -0.68 10.67 17.71
CA ASN A 96 0.20 10.53 18.88
C ASN A 96 1.52 11.27 18.64
#